data_AF-A0A136IIK9-F1
#
_entry.id   AF-A0A136IIK9-F1
#
_cell.length_a   1.000
_cell.length_b   1.000
_cell.length_c   1.000
_cell.angle_alpha   90.00
_cell.angle_beta   90.00
_cell.angle_gamma   90.00
#
_symmetry.space_group_name_H-M   'P 1'
#
loop_
_entity.id
_entity.type
_entity.pdbx_description
1 polymer ?
#
loop_
_entity_poly.entity_id
_entity_poly.type
_entity_poly.pdbx_seq_one_letter_code
_entity_poly.pdbx_strand_id
1 'polypeptide(L)'
;MPTNTRKAKHANSVAWKPSTSQCLVMATLCSLSLMVSLDASVLVTSLNAIIVDLQIDTTQGFWIATSYLLANTISMPTAAALSDIFGRRMCLLASLVFFSAGSILCCLAGNISIMLAGRCLQGVGGGGIIILSLVIFTDIVPLKSRPKWYAMILGAWALGNCTGPSIGGAIAQYTTWRWVFYLVFPFCAIGIVTIILMAETGAKNARFASFDSIGCVCFTASITSFLIAVSWGGVQYSWTSATTLGPLVIGLCGLIATVIFEAHVKKSPYLRLRLFRNIRVAAPYVCGLLQGLMV
;
A
#
# COMPACT_ATOMS: atom_id res chain seq x y z
N MET A 1 -57.48 8.45 -10.14
CA MET A 1 -56.52 7.94 -11.15
C MET A 1 -55.97 9.15 -11.88
N PRO A 2 -54.67 9.49 -11.73
CA PRO A 2 -53.66 8.98 -12.67
C PRO A 2 -52.29 8.61 -12.06
N THR A 3 -51.58 7.77 -12.82
CA THR A 3 -50.11 7.66 -12.95
C THR A 3 -49.30 6.97 -11.87
N ASN A 4 -49.50 5.64 -11.84
CA ASN A 4 -48.60 4.61 -11.34
C ASN A 4 -47.28 4.47 -12.15
N THR A 5 -46.75 5.56 -12.73
CA THR A 5 -45.63 5.53 -13.69
C THR A 5 -44.27 5.86 -13.08
N ARG A 6 -44.21 6.34 -11.83
CA ARG A 6 -42.92 6.69 -11.18
C ARG A 6 -42.21 5.51 -10.51
N LYS A 7 -42.94 4.44 -10.16
CA LYS A 7 -42.36 3.22 -9.54
C LYS A 7 -41.78 2.22 -10.54
N ALA A 8 -42.14 2.31 -11.82
CA ALA A 8 -41.67 1.38 -12.85
C ALA A 8 -40.27 1.67 -13.40
N LYS A 9 -39.65 2.83 -13.08
CA LYS A 9 -38.27 3.17 -13.50
C LYS A 9 -37.17 2.73 -12.52
N HIS A 10 -37.52 2.12 -11.39
CA HIS A 10 -36.55 1.54 -10.45
C HIS A 10 -36.38 0.02 -10.58
N ALA A 11 -37.14 -0.63 -11.44
CA ALA A 11 -36.94 -2.02 -11.82
C ALA A 11 -35.99 -2.07 -13.02
N ASN A 12 -34.88 -2.80 -12.88
CA ASN A 12 -33.83 -3.06 -13.88
C ASN A 12 -32.69 -2.03 -13.97
N SER A 13 -32.02 -1.72 -12.84
CA SER A 13 -30.59 -1.38 -12.96
C SER A 13 -29.84 -2.67 -13.29
N VAL A 14 -29.52 -2.87 -14.58
CA VAL A 14 -28.74 -4.01 -15.07
C VAL A 14 -27.53 -4.21 -14.16
N ALA A 15 -27.49 -5.32 -13.42
CA ALA A 15 -26.36 -5.67 -12.59
C ALA A 15 -25.12 -5.73 -13.49
N TRP A 16 -24.10 -4.95 -13.17
CA TRP A 16 -22.86 -4.94 -13.95
C TRP A 16 -22.29 -6.36 -14.01
N LYS A 17 -22.19 -6.91 -15.23
CA LYS A 17 -21.58 -8.21 -15.50
C LYS A 17 -20.16 -7.97 -16.01
N PRO A 18 -19.12 -8.44 -15.29
CA PRO A 18 -17.75 -8.28 -15.74
C PRO A 18 -17.51 -9.06 -17.03
N SER A 19 -16.69 -8.53 -17.92
CA SER A 19 -16.11 -9.31 -19.01
C SER A 19 -15.09 -10.32 -18.48
N THR A 20 -14.73 -11.33 -19.29
CA THR A 20 -13.69 -12.32 -18.93
C THR A 20 -12.37 -11.65 -18.57
N SER A 21 -11.98 -10.60 -19.30
CA SER A 21 -10.78 -9.80 -19.01
C SER A 21 -10.89 -9.08 -17.66
N GLN A 22 -12.03 -8.49 -17.33
CA GLN A 22 -12.24 -7.84 -16.02
C GLN A 22 -12.24 -8.83 -14.85
N CYS A 23 -12.76 -10.04 -15.07
CA CYS A 23 -12.68 -11.11 -14.08
C CYS A 23 -11.23 -11.54 -13.82
N LEU A 24 -10.42 -11.65 -14.88
CA LEU A 24 -9.00 -11.98 -14.78
C LEU A 24 -8.23 -10.86 -14.05
N VAL A 25 -8.51 -9.58 -14.36
CA VAL A 25 -7.97 -8.44 -13.60
C VAL A 25 -8.33 -8.57 -12.13
N MET A 26 -9.60 -8.79 -11.82
CA MET A 26 -10.05 -8.93 -10.43
C MET A 26 -9.35 -10.09 -9.70
N ALA A 27 -9.18 -11.24 -10.35
CA ALA A 27 -8.46 -12.38 -9.78
C ALA A 27 -6.99 -12.04 -9.50
N THR A 28 -6.32 -11.34 -10.41
CA THR A 28 -4.95 -10.84 -10.19
C THR A 28 -4.91 -9.88 -9.00
N LEU A 29 -5.84 -8.92 -8.91
CA LEU A 29 -5.89 -7.97 -7.79
C LEU A 29 -6.11 -8.67 -6.44
N CYS A 30 -7.00 -9.67 -6.39
CA CYS A 30 -7.21 -10.49 -5.20
C CYS A 30 -5.95 -11.28 -4.82
N SER A 31 -5.26 -11.87 -5.79
CA SER A 31 -4.01 -12.61 -5.58
C SER A 31 -2.91 -11.69 -5.01
N LEU A 32 -2.73 -10.50 -5.58
CA LEU A 32 -1.77 -9.51 -5.09
C LEU A 32 -2.13 -8.98 -3.70
N SER A 33 -3.42 -8.78 -3.42
CA SER A 33 -3.90 -8.37 -2.10
C SER A 33 -3.65 -9.44 -1.04
N LEU A 34 -3.89 -10.72 -1.37
CA LEU A 34 -3.57 -11.84 -0.49
C LEU A 34 -2.08 -11.90 -0.22
N MET A 35 -1.27 -11.81 -1.28
CA MET A 35 0.18 -11.84 -1.21
C MET A 35 0.74 -10.78 -0.25
N VAL A 36 0.32 -9.53 -0.40
CA VAL A 36 0.80 -8.42 0.44
C VAL A 36 0.37 -8.59 1.90
N SER A 37 -0.87 -9.05 2.13
CA SER A 37 -1.34 -9.34 3.50
C SER A 37 -0.59 -10.52 4.13
N LEU A 38 -0.29 -11.54 3.33
CA LEU A 38 0.40 -12.73 3.78
C LEU A 38 1.85 -12.41 4.16
N ASP A 39 2.58 -11.62 3.36
CA ASP A 39 3.95 -11.19 3.67
C ASP A 39 4.03 -10.47 5.03
N ALA A 40 3.11 -9.52 5.27
CA ALA A 40 3.06 -8.78 6.53
C ALA A 40 2.71 -9.69 7.72
N SER A 41 1.80 -10.64 7.54
CA SER A 41 1.30 -11.50 8.62
C SER A 41 2.27 -12.63 8.99
N VAL A 42 2.87 -13.30 8.00
CA VAL A 42 3.85 -14.39 8.20
C VAL A 42 5.09 -13.89 8.94
N LEU A 43 5.52 -12.65 8.68
CA LEU A 43 6.67 -12.05 9.36
C LEU A 43 6.50 -12.01 10.88
N VAL A 44 5.30 -11.67 11.38
CA VAL A 44 5.05 -11.45 12.81
C VAL A 44 5.34 -12.72 13.62
N THR A 45 4.94 -13.89 13.12
CA THR A 45 5.18 -15.16 13.82
C THR A 45 6.59 -15.71 13.62
N SER A 46 7.28 -15.31 12.55
CA SER A 46 8.68 -15.70 12.31
C SER A 46 9.71 -14.72 12.88
N LEU A 47 9.27 -13.59 13.45
CA LEU A 47 10.18 -12.50 13.85
C LEU A 47 11.24 -12.94 14.86
N ASN A 48 10.86 -13.71 15.88
CA ASN A 48 11.81 -14.22 16.88
C ASN A 48 12.89 -15.12 16.26
N ALA A 49 12.54 -15.95 15.26
CA ALA A 49 13.53 -16.78 14.57
C ALA A 49 14.56 -15.91 13.82
N ILE A 50 14.14 -14.80 13.23
CA ILE A 50 15.04 -13.84 12.57
C ILE A 50 15.95 -13.15 13.60
N ILE A 51 15.40 -12.72 14.73
CA ILE A 51 16.14 -12.03 15.80
C ILE A 51 17.27 -12.92 16.33
N VAL A 52 16.96 -14.19 16.61
CA VAL A 52 17.92 -15.16 17.14
C VAL A 52 19.00 -15.50 16.12
N ASP A 53 18.62 -15.76 14.86
CA ASP A 53 19.57 -16.15 13.82
C ASP A 53 20.52 -15.01 13.42
N LEU A 54 20.02 -13.77 13.36
CA LEU A 54 20.85 -12.59 13.08
C LEU A 54 21.56 -12.03 14.31
N GLN A 55 21.32 -12.58 15.51
CA GLN A 55 21.87 -12.11 16.79
C GLN A 55 21.66 -10.61 17.03
N ILE A 56 20.44 -10.14 16.80
CA ILE A 56 20.05 -8.72 16.91
C ILE A 56 19.17 -8.46 18.14
N ASP A 57 19.05 -7.20 18.54
CA ASP A 57 18.18 -6.81 19.65
C ASP A 57 16.70 -6.80 19.25
N THR A 58 15.80 -6.92 20.23
CA THR A 58 14.34 -6.88 20.01
C THR A 58 13.88 -5.57 19.37
N THR A 59 14.50 -4.44 19.75
CA THR A 59 14.25 -3.13 19.12
C THR A 59 14.63 -3.14 17.65
N GLN A 60 15.74 -3.79 17.28
CA GLN A 60 16.14 -3.94 15.87
C GLN A 60 15.19 -4.88 15.12
N GLY A 61 14.72 -5.95 15.77
CA GLY A 61 13.68 -6.83 15.23
C GLY A 61 12.38 -6.08 14.91
N PHE A 62 11.91 -5.22 15.80
CA PHE A 62 10.74 -4.37 15.56
C PHE A 62 10.86 -3.54 14.27
N TRP A 63 12.06 -3.01 14.00
CA TRP A 63 12.32 -2.24 12.79
C TRP A 63 12.19 -3.03 11.48
N ILE A 64 12.29 -4.37 11.52
CA ILE A 64 12.11 -5.21 10.32
C ILE A 64 10.69 -5.07 9.77
N ALA A 65 9.67 -5.10 10.64
CA ALA A 65 8.28 -4.91 10.23
C ALA A 65 7.98 -3.43 9.96
N THR A 66 8.44 -2.54 10.85
CA THR A 66 8.14 -1.11 10.79
C THR A 66 8.72 -0.44 9.55
N SER A 67 9.95 -0.76 9.15
CA SER A 67 10.57 -0.20 7.93
C SER A 67 9.77 -0.50 6.66
N TYR A 68 9.23 -1.72 6.53
CA TYR A 68 8.34 -2.11 5.45
C TYR A 68 7.05 -1.29 5.46
N LEU A 69 6.37 -1.20 6.61
CA LEU A 69 5.11 -0.46 6.73
C LEU A 69 5.29 1.03 6.45
N LEU A 70 6.37 1.63 6.96
CA LEU A 70 6.72 3.02 6.68
C LEU A 70 6.91 3.26 5.19
N ALA A 71 7.83 2.51 4.55
CA ALA A 71 8.12 2.67 3.14
C ALA A 71 6.87 2.44 2.27
N ASN A 72 6.03 1.48 2.66
CA ASN A 72 4.74 1.19 2.05
C ASN A 72 3.79 2.39 2.14
N THR A 73 3.52 2.92 3.33
CA THR A 73 2.63 4.08 3.51
C THR A 73 3.13 5.32 2.75
N ILE A 74 4.43 5.56 2.76
CA ILE A 74 5.06 6.73 2.12
C ILE A 74 4.99 6.63 0.59
N SER A 75 5.12 5.42 0.03
CA SER A 75 5.15 5.24 -1.43
C SER A 75 3.77 5.28 -2.10
N MET A 76 2.68 4.99 -1.37
CA MET A 76 1.33 4.90 -1.95
C MET A 76 0.93 6.15 -2.75
N PRO A 77 1.01 7.40 -2.23
CA PRO A 77 0.51 8.55 -2.97
C PRO A 77 1.39 8.86 -4.18
N THR A 78 2.70 8.60 -4.08
CA THR A 78 3.65 8.74 -5.19
C THR A 78 3.38 7.74 -6.30
N ALA A 79 3.14 6.47 -5.96
CA ALA A 79 2.78 5.45 -6.94
C ALA A 79 1.45 5.76 -7.64
N ALA A 80 0.45 6.26 -6.90
CA ALA A 80 -0.81 6.71 -7.48
C ALA A 80 -0.59 7.86 -8.48
N ALA A 81 0.16 8.90 -8.09
CA ALA A 81 0.46 10.04 -8.95
C ALA A 81 1.26 9.64 -10.21
N LEU A 82 2.27 8.78 -10.06
CA LEU A 82 3.04 8.26 -11.20
C LEU A 82 2.17 7.45 -12.17
N SER A 83 1.17 6.74 -11.67
CA SER A 83 0.29 5.93 -12.51
C SER A 83 -0.70 6.74 -13.34
N ASP A 84 -0.98 8.00 -12.96
CA ASP A 84 -1.73 8.93 -13.81
C ASP A 84 -0.91 9.35 -15.05
N ILE A 85 0.42 9.21 -15.00
CA ILE A 85 1.35 9.64 -16.06
C ILE A 85 1.83 8.46 -16.91
N PHE A 86 2.42 7.45 -16.27
CA PHE A 86 3.00 6.28 -16.93
C PHE A 86 1.97 5.18 -17.23
N GLY A 87 0.74 5.35 -16.76
CA GLY A 87 -0.33 4.37 -16.86
C GLY A 87 -0.30 3.32 -15.75
N ARG A 88 -1.46 2.70 -15.52
CA ARG A 88 -1.68 1.76 -14.40
C ARG A 88 -0.80 0.51 -14.51
N ARG A 89 -0.73 -0.06 -15.72
CA ARG A 89 -0.01 -1.31 -16.00
C ARG A 89 1.49 -1.20 -15.69
N MET A 90 2.17 -0.17 -16.21
CA MET A 90 3.61 -0.02 -16.02
C MET A 90 3.98 0.24 -14.57
N CYS A 91 3.21 1.08 -13.86
CA CYS A 91 3.44 1.33 -12.44
C CYS A 91 3.22 0.07 -11.59
N LEU A 92 2.23 -0.77 -11.92
CA LEU A 92 1.99 -2.00 -11.17
C LEU A 92 3.11 -3.02 -11.40
N LEU A 93 3.61 -3.14 -12.65
CA LEU A 93 4.77 -3.97 -12.96
C LEU A 93 6.03 -3.48 -12.23
N ALA A 94 6.30 -2.17 -12.24
CA ALA A 94 7.42 -1.60 -11.50
C ALA A 94 7.32 -1.90 -10.00
N SER A 95 6.11 -1.79 -9.43
CA SER A 95 5.85 -2.10 -8.03
C SER A 95 6.13 -3.57 -7.69
N LEU A 96 5.77 -4.50 -8.58
CA LEU A 96 6.09 -5.93 -8.43
C LEU A 96 7.58 -6.22 -8.53
N VAL A 97 8.31 -5.50 -9.39
CA VAL A 97 9.76 -5.61 -9.50
C VAL A 97 10.43 -5.11 -8.21
N PHE A 98 10.01 -3.95 -7.69
CA PHE A 98 10.52 -3.44 -6.41
C PHE A 98 10.21 -4.38 -5.25
N PHE A 99 8.97 -4.90 -5.18
CA PHE A 99 8.58 -5.85 -4.16
C PHE A 99 9.47 -7.11 -4.22
N SER A 100 9.62 -7.68 -5.41
CA SER A 100 10.40 -8.90 -5.64
C SER A 100 11.88 -8.68 -5.34
N ALA A 101 12.47 -7.57 -5.78
CA ALA A 101 13.85 -7.21 -5.50
C ALA A 101 14.10 -7.04 -3.99
N GLY A 102 13.16 -6.39 -3.28
CA GLY A 102 13.19 -6.26 -1.83
C GLY A 102 13.11 -7.62 -1.12
N SER A 103 12.22 -8.51 -1.56
CA SER A 103 12.15 -9.89 -1.06
C SER A 103 13.47 -10.64 -1.26
N ILE A 104 14.12 -10.51 -2.43
CA ILE A 104 15.42 -11.16 -2.71
C ILE A 104 16.49 -10.65 -1.73
N LEU A 105 16.56 -9.33 -1.51
CA LEU A 105 17.50 -8.75 -0.55
C LEU A 105 17.28 -9.28 0.85
N CYS A 106 16.02 -9.44 1.27
CA CYS A 106 15.70 -10.02 2.57
C CYS A 106 16.06 -11.51 2.66
N CYS A 107 15.87 -12.30 1.60
CA CYS A 107 16.30 -13.70 1.55
C CYS A 107 17.82 -13.86 1.74
N LEU A 108 18.59 -12.90 1.21
CA LEU A 108 20.04 -12.90 1.22
C LEU A 108 20.62 -12.13 2.42
N ALA A 109 19.79 -11.56 3.27
CA ALA A 109 20.23 -10.75 4.40
C ALA A 109 21.04 -11.59 5.39
N GLY A 110 22.29 -11.18 5.62
CA GLY A 110 23.16 -11.70 6.69
C GLY A 110 23.33 -10.73 7.86
N ASN A 111 22.70 -9.56 7.80
CA ASN A 111 22.70 -8.57 8.87
C ASN A 111 21.44 -7.70 8.81
N ILE A 112 21.20 -6.95 9.89
CA ILE A 112 20.03 -6.08 10.00
C ILE A 112 20.00 -4.97 8.95
N SER A 113 21.14 -4.41 8.53
CA SER A 113 21.17 -3.31 7.58
C SER A 113 20.66 -3.73 6.19
N ILE A 114 21.08 -4.91 5.71
CA ILE A 114 20.58 -5.48 4.45
C ILE A 114 19.10 -5.85 4.59
N MET A 115 18.70 -6.40 5.75
CA MET A 115 17.30 -6.73 6.03
C MET A 115 16.41 -5.48 5.97
N LEU A 116 16.80 -4.39 6.62
CA LEU A 116 16.07 -3.12 6.60
C LEU A 116 16.04 -2.50 5.20
N ALA A 117 17.15 -2.53 4.46
CA ALA A 117 17.17 -2.05 3.08
C ALA A 117 16.23 -2.85 2.17
N GLY A 118 16.24 -4.18 2.31
CA GLY A 118 15.32 -5.08 1.61
C GLY A 118 13.85 -4.79 1.97
N ARG A 119 13.55 -4.60 3.26
CA ARG A 119 12.20 -4.27 3.76
C ARG A 119 11.71 -2.92 3.28
N CYS A 120 12.57 -1.90 3.25
CA CYS A 120 12.24 -0.60 2.65
C CYS A 120 11.92 -0.74 1.15
N LEU A 121 12.76 -1.44 0.39
CA LEU A 121 12.56 -1.64 -1.05
C LEU A 121 11.27 -2.43 -1.33
N GLN A 122 11.04 -3.48 -0.54
CA GLN A 122 9.84 -4.29 -0.59
C GLN A 122 8.60 -3.46 -0.24
N GLY A 123 8.69 -2.60 0.77
CA GLY A 123 7.63 -1.68 1.20
C GLY A 123 7.26 -0.70 0.10
N VAL A 124 8.24 -0.10 -0.58
CA VAL A 124 7.98 0.76 -1.75
C VAL A 124 7.13 0.03 -2.79
N GLY A 125 7.51 -1.21 -3.13
CA GLY A 125 6.74 -2.08 -4.04
C GLY A 125 5.35 -2.44 -3.50
N GLY A 126 5.25 -2.76 -2.21
CA GLY A 126 4.00 -3.14 -1.53
C GLY A 126 2.97 -2.02 -1.55
N GLY A 127 3.40 -0.79 -1.28
CA GLY A 127 2.52 0.39 -1.35
C GLY A 127 2.02 0.67 -2.75
N GLY A 128 2.90 0.53 -3.74
CA GLY A 128 2.52 0.58 -5.15
C GLY A 128 1.49 -0.49 -5.51
N ILE A 129 1.71 -1.75 -5.11
CA ILE A 129 0.76 -2.85 -5.36
C ILE A 129 -0.60 -2.55 -4.73
N ILE A 130 -0.66 -2.15 -3.46
CA ILE A 130 -1.92 -1.87 -2.75
C ILE A 130 -2.68 -0.74 -3.44
N ILE A 131 -2.04 0.41 -3.64
CA ILE A 131 -2.73 1.59 -4.14
C ILE A 131 -3.14 1.42 -5.61
N LEU A 132 -2.28 0.84 -6.44
CA LEU A 132 -2.58 0.63 -7.85
C LEU A 132 -3.64 -0.44 -8.05
N SER A 133 -3.68 -1.46 -7.19
CA SER A 133 -4.77 -2.42 -7.18
C SER A 133 -6.12 -1.74 -6.92
N LEU A 134 -6.16 -0.82 -5.94
CA LEU A 134 -7.36 -0.04 -5.67
C LEU A 134 -7.73 0.88 -6.83
N VAL A 135 -6.75 1.57 -7.43
CA VAL A 135 -6.98 2.47 -8.57
C VAL A 135 -7.52 1.69 -9.77
N ILE A 136 -6.88 0.59 -10.17
CA ILE A 136 -7.34 -0.28 -11.28
C ILE A 136 -8.75 -0.82 -10.99
N PHE A 137 -8.99 -1.27 -9.75
CA PHE A 137 -10.32 -1.69 -9.31
C PHE A 137 -11.37 -0.60 -9.52
N THR A 138 -11.06 0.65 -9.12
CA THR A 138 -12.00 1.76 -9.29
C THR A 138 -12.19 2.18 -10.75
N ASP A 139 -11.20 1.95 -11.62
CA ASP A 139 -11.27 2.24 -13.06
C ASP A 139 -12.17 1.22 -13.79
N ILE A 140 -12.21 -0.05 -13.35
CA ILE A 140 -13.01 -1.10 -14.01
C ILE A 140 -14.40 -1.31 -13.39
N VAL A 141 -14.57 -1.12 -12.07
CA VAL A 141 -15.82 -1.42 -11.36
C VAL A 141 -16.67 -0.16 -11.15
N PRO A 142 -17.93 -0.13 -11.64
CA PRO A 142 -18.81 1.03 -11.46
C PRO A 142 -19.16 1.24 -9.98
N LEU A 143 -19.32 2.51 -9.59
CA LEU A 143 -19.48 2.95 -8.19
C LEU A 143 -20.51 2.14 -7.38
N LYS A 144 -21.66 1.82 -7.97
CA LYS A 144 -22.75 1.08 -7.32
C LYS A 144 -22.37 -0.36 -6.95
N SER A 145 -21.49 -0.99 -7.73
CA SER A 145 -21.06 -2.37 -7.54
C SER A 145 -19.79 -2.48 -6.70
N ARG A 146 -19.08 -1.36 -6.46
CA ARG A 146 -17.79 -1.36 -5.74
C ARG A 146 -17.84 -2.05 -4.38
N PRO A 147 -18.85 -1.86 -3.50
CA PRO A 147 -18.86 -2.54 -2.20
C PRO A 147 -18.80 -4.06 -2.31
N LYS A 148 -19.59 -4.65 -3.21
CA LYS A 148 -19.64 -6.11 -3.41
C LYS A 148 -18.32 -6.66 -3.95
N TRP A 149 -17.72 -5.99 -4.94
CA TRP A 149 -16.49 -6.47 -5.56
C TRP A 149 -15.27 -6.18 -4.67
N TYR A 150 -15.21 -5.02 -4.03
CA TYR A 150 -14.12 -4.69 -3.11
C TYR A 150 -14.09 -5.64 -1.90
N ALA A 151 -15.25 -6.14 -1.46
CA ALA A 151 -15.33 -7.18 -0.45
C ALA A 151 -14.59 -8.47 -0.83
N MET A 152 -14.43 -8.79 -2.13
CA MET A 152 -13.62 -9.95 -2.54
C MET A 152 -12.11 -9.69 -2.41
N ILE A 153 -11.65 -8.47 -2.72
CA ILE A 153 -10.26 -8.05 -2.47
C ILE A 153 -9.97 -8.11 -0.98
N LEU A 154 -10.85 -7.53 -0.16
CA LEU A 154 -10.75 -7.58 1.30
C LEU A 154 -10.86 -9.01 1.85
N GLY A 155 -11.65 -9.87 1.22
CA GLY A 155 -11.72 -11.30 1.56
C GLY A 155 -10.39 -12.01 1.31
N ALA A 156 -9.75 -11.74 0.17
CA ALA A 156 -8.43 -12.26 -0.13
C ALA A 156 -7.35 -11.74 0.84
N TRP A 157 -7.44 -10.46 1.22
CA TRP A 157 -6.62 -9.87 2.28
C TRP A 157 -6.84 -10.60 3.61
N ALA A 158 -8.10 -10.76 4.04
CA ALA A 158 -8.43 -11.45 5.29
C ALA A 158 -7.90 -12.89 5.30
N LEU A 159 -7.99 -13.61 4.18
CA LEU A 159 -7.39 -14.94 4.05
C LEU A 159 -5.87 -14.92 4.25
N GLY A 160 -5.16 -13.96 3.65
CA GLY A 160 -3.72 -13.77 3.88
C GLY A 160 -3.40 -13.50 5.35
N ASN A 161 -4.17 -12.62 6.00
CA ASN A 161 -4.00 -12.31 7.42
C ASN A 161 -4.29 -13.50 8.34
N CYS A 162 -5.32 -14.31 8.04
CA CYS A 162 -5.68 -15.48 8.84
C CYS A 162 -4.70 -16.65 8.65
N THR A 163 -4.22 -16.87 7.43
CA THR A 163 -3.32 -18.00 7.12
C THR A 163 -1.85 -17.69 7.43
N GLY A 164 -1.49 -16.40 7.44
CA GLY A 164 -0.12 -15.94 7.69
C GLY A 164 0.51 -16.45 8.99
N PRO A 165 -0.14 -16.35 10.16
CA PRO A 165 0.46 -16.77 11.42
C PRO A 165 0.74 -18.28 11.45
N SER A 166 -0.20 -19.08 10.92
CA SER A 166 -0.05 -20.54 10.81
C SER A 166 1.11 -20.94 9.90
N ILE A 167 1.22 -20.30 8.73
CA ILE A 167 2.30 -20.58 7.78
C ILE A 167 3.66 -20.09 8.33
N GLY A 168 3.71 -18.88 8.89
CA GLY A 168 4.93 -18.32 9.47
C GLY A 168 5.43 -19.05 10.70
N GLY A 169 4.51 -19.56 11.54
CA GLY A 169 4.84 -20.42 12.66
C GLY A 169 5.44 -21.75 12.19
N ALA A 170 4.82 -22.39 11.19
CA ALA A 170 5.34 -23.64 10.61
C ALA A 170 6.72 -23.44 9.96
N ILE A 171 6.92 -22.35 9.20
CA ILE A 171 8.21 -22.01 8.61
C ILE A 171 9.27 -21.77 9.69
N ALA A 172 8.92 -21.01 10.75
CA ALA A 172 9.85 -20.71 11.83
C ALA A 172 10.24 -21.94 12.66
N GLN A 173 9.36 -22.94 12.78
CA GLN A 173 9.60 -24.15 13.55
C GLN A 173 10.32 -25.25 12.78
N TYR A 174 9.95 -25.48 11.52
CA TYR A 174 10.37 -26.67 10.77
C TYR A 174 11.38 -26.36 9.65
N THR A 175 11.56 -25.11 9.25
CA THR A 175 12.46 -24.73 8.17
C THR A 175 13.29 -23.48 8.55
N THR A 176 13.85 -22.78 7.56
CA THR A 176 14.59 -21.53 7.78
C THR A 176 13.66 -20.32 7.60
N TRP A 177 13.83 -19.29 8.43
CA TRP A 177 13.02 -18.05 8.36
C TRP A 177 13.07 -17.37 6.99
N ARG A 178 14.11 -17.64 6.18
CA ARG A 178 14.24 -17.11 4.80
C ARG A 178 13.07 -17.52 3.90
N TRP A 179 12.44 -18.66 4.15
CA TRP A 179 11.27 -19.12 3.40
C TRP A 179 10.06 -18.18 3.49
N VAL A 180 9.96 -17.38 4.54
CA VAL A 180 8.95 -16.33 4.67
C VAL A 180 8.99 -15.38 3.47
N PHE A 181 10.19 -15.02 3.02
CA PHE A 181 10.40 -14.12 1.90
C PHE A 181 10.27 -14.83 0.55
N TYR A 182 10.66 -16.12 0.47
CA TYR A 182 10.50 -16.89 -0.76
C TYR A 182 9.04 -17.17 -1.11
N LEU A 183 8.18 -17.27 -0.10
CA LEU A 183 6.75 -17.57 -0.28
C LEU A 183 6.03 -16.61 -1.23
N VAL A 184 6.53 -15.38 -1.34
CA VAL A 184 5.89 -14.32 -2.11
C VAL A 184 6.17 -14.41 -3.62
N PHE A 185 7.27 -15.04 -4.04
CA PHE A 185 7.66 -15.08 -5.46
C PHE A 185 6.65 -15.73 -6.41
N PRO A 186 5.96 -16.84 -6.06
CA PRO A 186 4.92 -17.41 -6.91
C PRO A 186 3.81 -16.42 -7.23
N PHE A 187 3.37 -15.63 -6.25
CA PHE A 187 2.35 -14.60 -6.44
C PHE A 187 2.85 -13.46 -7.33
N CYS A 188 4.10 -13.02 -7.11
CA CYS A 188 4.75 -12.02 -7.96
C CYS A 188 4.85 -12.50 -9.42
N ALA A 189 5.28 -13.74 -9.64
CA ALA A 189 5.41 -14.33 -10.97
C ALA A 189 4.06 -14.42 -11.69
N ILE A 190 3.03 -14.93 -11.01
CA ILE A 190 1.66 -14.99 -11.55
C ILE A 190 1.13 -13.58 -11.85
N GLY A 191 1.37 -12.62 -10.94
CA GLY A 191 1.00 -11.22 -11.11
C GLY A 191 1.65 -10.59 -12.36
N ILE A 192 2.97 -10.74 -12.50
CA ILE A 192 3.73 -10.23 -13.64
C ILE A 192 3.19 -10.82 -14.95
N VAL A 193 3.03 -12.14 -15.01
CA VAL A 193 2.51 -12.83 -16.21
C VAL A 193 1.12 -12.33 -16.56
N THR A 194 0.20 -12.30 -15.59
CA THR A 194 -1.18 -11.85 -15.85
C THR A 194 -1.25 -10.39 -16.28
N ILE A 195 -0.44 -9.50 -15.67
CA ILE A 195 -0.41 -8.08 -16.05
C ILE A 195 0.19 -7.87 -17.44
N ILE A 196 1.19 -8.66 -17.83
CA ILE A 196 1.77 -8.59 -19.18
C ILE A 196 0.75 -9.00 -20.25
N LEU A 197 -0.06 -10.01 -19.94
CA LEU A 197 -1.11 -10.53 -20.83
C LEU A 197 -2.35 -9.63 -20.90
N MET A 198 -2.54 -8.73 -19.94
CA MET A 198 -3.65 -7.77 -19.96
C MET A 198 -3.44 -6.64 -20.97
N ALA A 199 -4.49 -6.29 -21.72
CA ALA A 199 -4.50 -5.09 -22.54
C ALA A 199 -4.24 -3.84 -21.67
N GLU A 200 -3.50 -2.88 -22.22
CA GLU A 200 -3.26 -1.61 -21.52
C GLU A 200 -4.58 -0.93 -21.15
N THR A 201 -4.80 -0.73 -19.85
CA THR A 201 -5.93 0.01 -19.31
C THR A 201 -5.41 1.29 -18.66
N GLY A 202 -5.96 2.45 -19.05
CA GLY A 202 -5.64 3.75 -18.46
C GLY A 202 -4.72 4.65 -19.29
N ALA A 203 -4.89 5.96 -19.11
CA ALA A 203 -4.53 7.01 -20.06
C ALA A 203 -3.03 7.19 -20.31
N LYS A 204 -2.64 7.24 -21.59
CA LYS A 204 -1.30 7.61 -22.10
C LYS A 204 -1.08 9.13 -22.25
N ASN A 205 -1.96 9.96 -21.66
CA ASN A 205 -2.14 11.35 -22.10
C ASN A 205 -1.76 12.45 -21.09
N ALA A 206 -1.21 12.12 -19.91
CA ALA A 206 -0.68 13.16 -19.02
C ALA A 206 0.77 13.47 -19.40
N ARG A 207 1.03 14.71 -19.85
CA ARG A 207 2.40 15.19 -20.12
C ARG A 207 3.21 15.13 -18.83
N PHE A 208 4.40 14.51 -18.86
CA PHE A 208 5.33 14.46 -17.73
C PHE A 208 5.60 15.85 -17.10
N ALA A 209 5.52 16.91 -17.91
CA ALA A 209 5.65 18.32 -17.51
C ALA A 209 4.58 18.82 -16.51
N SER A 210 3.54 18.03 -16.21
CA SER A 210 2.55 18.35 -15.19
C SER A 210 2.79 17.61 -13.86
N PHE A 211 3.88 16.86 -13.70
CA PHE A 211 4.17 16.19 -12.44
C PHE A 211 4.76 17.16 -11.40
N ASP A 212 4.07 17.36 -10.28
CA ASP A 212 4.60 18.15 -9.17
C ASP A 212 5.65 17.35 -8.39
N SER A 213 6.89 17.39 -8.90
CA SER A 213 8.03 16.72 -8.28
C SER A 213 8.41 17.36 -6.95
N ILE A 214 8.19 18.67 -6.80
CA ILE A 214 8.54 19.42 -5.59
C ILE A 214 7.55 19.06 -4.48
N GLY A 215 6.26 19.15 -4.76
CA GLY A 215 5.20 18.72 -3.84
C GLY A 215 5.38 17.27 -3.40
N CYS A 216 5.71 16.38 -4.34
CA CYS A 216 6.01 14.98 -4.03
C CYS A 216 7.21 14.82 -3.08
N VAL A 217 8.35 15.46 -3.37
CA VAL A 217 9.56 15.34 -2.53
C VAL A 217 9.34 15.96 -1.15
N CYS A 218 8.72 17.13 -1.08
CA CYS A 218 8.37 17.79 0.19
C CYS A 218 7.40 16.94 1.01
N PHE A 219 6.37 16.38 0.38
CA PHE A 219 5.42 15.49 1.04
C PHE A 219 6.14 14.26 1.59
N THR A 220 6.87 13.54 0.73
CA THR A 220 7.61 12.33 1.08
C THR A 220 8.58 12.59 2.23
N ALA A 221 9.43 13.62 2.15
CA ALA A 221 10.36 13.94 3.23
C ALA A 221 9.65 14.28 4.56
N SER A 222 8.56 15.05 4.49
CA SER A 222 7.80 15.46 5.68
C SER A 222 7.10 14.27 6.34
N ILE A 223 6.43 13.43 5.56
CA ILE A 223 5.74 12.24 6.09
C ILE A 223 6.75 11.20 6.61
N THR A 224 7.91 11.03 5.96
CA THR A 224 8.98 10.16 6.46
C THR A 224 9.48 10.64 7.81
N SER A 225 9.82 11.93 7.94
CA SER A 225 10.29 12.52 9.20
C SER A 225 9.25 12.35 10.31
N PHE A 226 7.97 12.63 10.01
CA PHE A 226 6.87 12.49 10.96
C PHE A 226 6.69 11.04 11.42
N LEU A 227 6.60 10.10 10.48
CA LEU A 227 6.32 8.70 10.82
C LEU A 227 7.50 8.01 11.52
N ILE A 228 8.75 8.36 11.18
CA ILE A 228 9.93 7.88 11.92
C ILE A 228 9.90 8.36 13.37
N ALA A 229 9.58 9.65 13.60
CA ALA A 229 9.49 10.20 14.95
C ALA A 229 8.44 9.48 15.80
N VAL A 230 7.26 9.25 15.22
CA VAL A 230 6.17 8.50 15.88
C VAL A 230 6.59 7.05 16.15
N SER A 231 7.35 6.44 15.25
CA SER A 231 7.84 5.05 15.41
C SER A 231 8.94 4.93 16.47
N TRP A 232 9.74 5.97 16.69
CA TRP A 232 10.76 6.01 17.75
C TRP A 232 10.18 6.25 19.14
N GLY A 233 9.13 7.07 19.22
CA GLY A 233 8.56 7.54 20.47
C GLY A 233 8.09 6.41 21.39
N GLY A 234 8.73 6.28 22.55
CA GLY A 234 8.39 5.29 23.57
C GLY A 234 8.92 3.87 23.29
N VAL A 235 9.58 3.64 22.15
CA VAL A 235 10.19 2.35 21.79
C VAL A 235 11.71 2.42 21.85
N GLN A 236 12.31 3.32 21.05
CA GLN A 236 13.77 3.47 20.98
C GLN A 236 14.26 4.71 21.72
N TYR A 237 13.47 5.78 21.70
CA TYR A 237 13.77 7.04 22.38
C TYR A 237 12.55 7.53 23.16
N SER A 238 12.77 8.25 24.26
CA SER A 238 11.69 8.89 25.00
C SER A 238 10.94 9.90 24.12
N TRP A 239 9.64 10.05 24.36
CA TRP A 239 8.81 11.09 23.72
C TRP A 239 9.31 12.51 23.99
N THR A 240 9.99 12.72 25.13
CA THR A 240 10.56 14.01 25.52
C THR A 240 11.95 14.26 24.94
N SER A 241 12.56 13.26 24.29
CA SER A 241 13.90 13.40 23.72
C SER A 241 13.90 14.34 22.52
N ALA A 242 14.94 15.17 22.40
CA ALA A 242 15.16 16.01 21.23
C ALA A 242 15.27 15.19 19.93
N THR A 243 15.76 13.94 20.01
CA THR A 243 15.84 13.02 18.86
C THR A 243 14.47 12.59 18.32
N THR A 244 13.44 12.59 19.16
CA THR A 244 12.05 12.30 18.78
C THR A 244 11.32 13.59 18.40
N LEU A 245 11.44 14.64 19.22
CA LEU A 245 10.73 15.90 19.02
C LEU A 245 11.18 16.65 17.78
N GLY A 246 12.48 16.64 17.45
CA GLY A 246 13.01 17.33 16.27
C GLY A 246 12.35 16.85 14.98
N PRO A 247 12.47 15.56 14.62
CA PRO A 247 11.82 15.00 13.43
C PRO A 247 10.29 15.07 13.47
N LEU A 248 9.68 15.01 14.66
CA LEU A 248 8.23 15.14 14.83
C LEU A 248 7.75 16.54 14.43
N VAL A 249 8.37 17.58 14.99
CA VAL A 249 8.02 18.98 14.71
C VAL A 249 8.36 19.35 13.28
N ILE A 250 9.55 18.97 12.79
CA ILE A 250 9.96 19.22 11.40
C ILE A 250 9.00 18.52 10.43
N GLY A 251 8.65 17.27 10.69
CA GLY A 251 7.70 16.51 9.88
C GLY A 251 6.31 17.14 9.87
N LEU A 252 5.80 17.54 11.03
CA LEU A 252 4.48 18.19 11.15
C LEU A 252 4.46 19.56 10.44
N CYS A 253 5.47 20.39 10.67
CA CYS A 253 5.60 21.68 10.00
C CYS A 253 5.76 21.51 8.49
N GLY A 254 6.54 20.52 8.05
CA GLY A 254 6.73 20.19 6.63
C GLY A 254 5.44 19.71 5.96
N LEU A 255 4.63 18.89 6.65
CA LEU A 255 3.32 18.47 6.17
C LEU A 255 2.37 19.66 6.02
N ILE A 256 2.31 20.54 7.02
CA ILE A 256 1.49 21.77 6.96
C ILE A 256 1.97 22.66 5.80
N ALA A 257 3.27 22.86 5.67
CA ALA A 257 3.86 23.66 4.59
C ALA A 257 3.54 23.05 3.22
N THR A 258 3.60 21.73 3.09
CA THR A 258 3.25 21.02 1.85
C THR A 258 1.77 21.19 1.51
N VAL A 259 0.87 21.09 2.49
CA VAL A 259 -0.56 21.34 2.28
C VAL A 259 -0.82 22.79 1.87
N ILE A 260 -0.15 23.76 2.49
CA ILE A 260 -0.27 25.18 2.11
C ILE A 260 0.27 25.38 0.68
N PHE A 261 1.42 24.80 0.35
CA PHE A 261 2.01 24.87 -0.98
C PHE A 261 1.04 24.30 -2.04
N GLU A 262 0.55 23.09 -1.83
CA GLU A 262 -0.44 22.42 -2.71
C GLU A 262 -1.75 23.20 -2.83
N ALA A 263 -2.17 23.94 -1.80
CA ALA A 263 -3.35 24.80 -1.86
C ALA A 263 -3.17 26.00 -2.80
N HIS A 264 -1.94 26.47 -2.99
CA HIS A 264 -1.60 27.63 -3.83
C HIS A 264 -1.13 27.24 -5.24
N VAL A 265 -0.63 26.01 -5.43
CA VAL A 265 -0.21 25.51 -6.75
C VAL A 265 -1.43 25.28 -7.66
N LYS A 266 -1.45 25.98 -8.80
CA LYS A 266 -2.57 25.91 -9.77
C LYS A 266 -2.41 24.78 -10.81
N LYS A 267 -1.23 24.20 -10.98
CA LYS A 267 -0.95 23.13 -11.95
C LYS A 267 -0.94 21.77 -11.26
N SER A 268 -1.89 20.91 -11.60
CA SER A 268 -1.90 19.46 -11.30
C SER A 268 -1.38 19.08 -9.89
N PRO A 269 -2.10 19.49 -8.83
CA PRO A 269 -1.67 19.26 -7.45
C PRO A 269 -1.54 17.76 -7.14
N TYR A 270 -0.47 17.40 -6.43
CA TYR A 270 -0.22 16.04 -5.95
C TYR A 270 -1.32 15.61 -4.98
N LEU A 271 -1.78 16.54 -4.13
CA LEU A 271 -2.91 16.34 -3.23
C LEU A 271 -4.11 17.16 -3.71
N ARG A 272 -5.18 16.49 -4.12
CA ARG A 272 -6.44 17.15 -4.53
C ARG A 272 -7.22 17.63 -3.30
N LEU A 273 -6.75 18.70 -2.66
CA LEU A 273 -7.31 19.24 -1.40
C LEU A 273 -8.81 19.58 -1.48
N ARG A 274 -9.32 19.88 -2.68
CA ARG A 274 -10.75 20.13 -2.92
C ARG A 274 -11.65 18.96 -2.53
N LEU A 275 -11.13 17.73 -2.54
CA LEU A 275 -11.89 16.53 -2.15
C LEU A 275 -12.25 16.56 -0.65
N PHE A 276 -11.36 17.07 0.20
CA PHE A 276 -11.58 17.14 1.65
C PHE A 276 -12.60 18.19 2.09
N ARG A 277 -13.02 19.09 1.18
CA ARG A 277 -14.10 20.07 1.47
C ARG A 277 -15.46 19.39 1.65
N ASN A 278 -15.64 18.17 1.12
CA ASN A 278 -16.87 17.42 1.28
C ASN A 278 -16.76 16.44 2.46
N ILE A 279 -17.61 16.61 3.48
CA ILE A 279 -17.64 15.74 4.66
C ILE A 279 -17.83 14.26 4.30
N ARG A 280 -18.54 13.96 3.21
CA ARG A 280 -18.76 12.58 2.75
C ARG A 280 -17.48 11.93 2.24
N VAL A 281 -16.50 12.73 1.83
CA VAL A 281 -15.17 12.29 1.40
C VAL A 281 -14.20 12.32 2.58
N ALA A 282 -14.31 13.29 3.49
CA ALA A 282 -13.46 13.39 4.68
C ALA A 282 -13.75 12.30 5.72
N ALA A 283 -15.01 11.91 5.93
CA ALA A 283 -15.41 10.96 6.96
C ALA A 283 -14.70 9.59 6.85
N PRO A 284 -14.58 8.95 5.66
CA PRO A 284 -13.80 7.72 5.51
C PRO A 284 -12.32 7.85 5.92
N TYR A 285 -11.68 9.00 5.67
CA TYR A 285 -10.29 9.22 6.11
C TYR A 285 -10.17 9.33 7.63
N VAL A 286 -11.14 9.98 8.28
CA VAL A 286 -11.19 10.05 9.75
C VAL A 286 -11.43 8.66 10.34
N CYS A 287 -12.37 7.88 9.79
CA CYS A 287 -12.59 6.50 10.21
C CYS A 287 -11.33 5.65 10.04
N GLY A 288 -10.61 5.79 8.92
CA GLY A 288 -9.34 5.11 8.69
C GLY A 288 -8.26 5.49 9.70
N LEU A 289 -8.16 6.77 10.06
CA LEU A 289 -7.25 7.24 11.11
C LEU A 289 -7.59 6.63 12.47
N LEU A 290 -8.88 6.62 12.85
CA LEU A 290 -9.34 6.04 14.11
C LEU A 290 -9.10 4.53 14.15
N GLN A 291 -9.34 3.82 13.04
CA GLN A 291 -9.02 2.41 12.91
C GLN A 291 -7.52 2.16 13.13
N GLY A 292 -6.65 2.98 12.54
CA GLY A 292 -5.21 2.87 12.71
C GLY A 292 -4.70 3.20 14.12
N LEU A 293 -5.47 3.96 14.91
CA LEU A 293 -5.14 4.22 16.33
C LEU A 293 -5.59 3.08 17.27
N MET A 294 -6.54 2.26 16.84
CA MET A 294 -7.08 1.15 17.64
C MET A 294 -6.32 -0.16 17.46
N VAL A 295 -5.65 -0.36 16.33
CA VAL A 295 -4.90 -1.58 15.96
C VAL A 295 -3.42 -1.37 16.24
#